data_AF-A0ABD3P8G4-F1
#
_entry.id   AF-A0ABD3P8G4-F1
#
_cell.length_a   1.000
_cell.length_b   1.000
_cell.length_c   1.000
_cell.angle_alpha   90.00
_cell.angle_beta   90.00
_cell.angle_gamma   90.00
#
_symmetry.space_group_name_H-M   'P 1'
#
loop_
_entity.id
_entity.type
_entity.pdbx_description
1 polymer ?
#
loop_
_entity_poly.entity_id
_entity_poly.type
_entity_poly.pdbx_seq_one_letter_code
_entity_poly.pdbx_strand_id
1 'polypeptide(L)'
;MSMLRRVKPSSSSISSANSSEYDIETAQKPQQSKMMNASISSPPRSESMAYSVSPANDLWSKVMYNVRYNTKVIVGGVGLVLVVFVLILDGMDGGSSVGHGGLRFGRSNLDHWGGAVHPGYFNLEDAVIDDHTFHFATVTDLDKLSVVTDSKKPLFRSTLLPGTLIRDDLTGRYSVRFEKYRTLVSQHNEAGRGMELSELTIYKNRLLSFDDRTGTVFEILSTPDGKDSYVVPRFVITEGDGDTDKGMKWEWATVKNNELVLGSMGKEFTRQDGSIENTNNMWVDMLNDRGELRRENWEDKFNFVRSLVGASPPGYIIMEAILWSDYLKKWVFLPRRISSSAYDEVADEKMGANKVVLVNESFTDGTVVDIKIKTIDGLHGFSTFAFVPGTNDRHALAVRSVEEDCTEEVEKCKQRSYLMVFDVLSGEVLMDEVQIELAEKFEGLEFVNIYTVPPKWN
;
A
#
# COMPACT_ATOMS: atom_id res chain seq x y z
N MET A 1 -7.18 74.52 11.82
CA MET A 1 -6.11 75.10 12.65
C MET A 1 -4.94 74.13 12.67
N SER A 2 -3.78 74.53 12.10
CA SER A 2 -2.39 74.16 12.46
C SER A 2 -2.05 72.71 12.86
N MET A 3 -0.95 72.06 12.45
CA MET A 3 0.14 72.25 11.49
C MET A 3 0.96 70.95 11.55
N LEU A 4 1.64 70.63 10.45
CA LEU A 4 2.76 69.69 10.37
C LEU A 4 3.89 69.99 11.39
N ARG A 5 4.64 68.95 11.80
CA ARG A 5 6.09 69.08 12.04
C ARG A 5 6.85 67.77 11.82
N ARG A 6 7.76 67.81 10.84
CA ARG A 6 8.94 66.93 10.69
C ARG A 6 9.94 67.19 11.82
N VAL A 7 10.68 66.17 12.24
CA VAL A 7 12.09 66.29 12.68
C VAL A 7 12.87 65.06 12.19
N LYS A 8 14.05 65.31 11.64
CA LYS A 8 15.07 64.37 11.14
C LYS A 8 16.28 64.37 12.14
N PRO A 9 17.34 63.55 11.94
CA PRO A 9 18.01 62.75 12.97
C PRO A 9 19.21 63.47 13.62
N SER A 10 19.74 62.90 14.71
CA SER A 10 21.03 63.30 15.28
C SER A 10 21.92 62.11 15.64
N SER A 11 23.14 62.22 15.14
CA SER A 11 24.36 61.44 15.32
C SER A 11 24.92 61.40 16.74
N SER A 12 25.65 60.33 17.07
CA SER A 12 26.80 60.41 17.97
C SER A 12 27.83 59.30 17.68
N SER A 13 29.01 59.74 17.27
CA SER A 13 30.32 59.07 17.15
C SER A 13 30.86 58.58 18.50
N ILE A 14 31.35 57.35 18.64
CA ILE A 14 32.73 56.82 18.53
C ILE A 14 33.80 57.45 19.45
N SER A 15 34.28 56.63 20.39
CA SER A 15 35.64 56.53 20.97
C SER A 15 35.69 55.19 21.73
N SER A 16 36.72 54.33 21.80
CA SER A 16 38.08 54.23 21.25
C SER A 16 38.66 52.90 21.80
N ALA A 17 39.43 52.14 20.99
CA ALA A 17 40.45 51.12 21.33
C ALA A 17 40.08 49.93 22.27
N ASN A 18 40.41 48.66 22.01
CA ASN A 18 41.69 48.12 21.53
C ASN A 18 41.54 46.74 20.86
N SER A 19 42.59 46.39 20.11
CA SER A 19 42.84 45.28 19.18
C SER A 19 42.87 43.84 19.72
N SER A 20 42.39 42.89 18.91
CA SER A 20 43.09 41.62 18.62
C SER A 20 42.54 41.00 17.33
N GLU A 21 43.47 40.70 16.41
CA GLU A 21 43.32 40.19 15.03
C GLU A 21 42.60 38.84 14.95
N TYR A 22 41.81 38.65 13.88
CA TYR A 22 41.81 37.43 13.04
C TYR A 22 41.36 37.81 11.62
N ASP A 23 42.16 37.37 10.65
CA ASP A 23 42.14 37.75 9.24
C ASP A 23 40.87 37.33 8.47
N ILE A 24 40.38 38.25 7.62
CA ILE A 24 39.35 37.99 6.61
C ILE A 24 40.08 37.75 5.28
N GLU A 25 40.09 36.51 4.82
CA GLU A 25 40.59 36.19 3.48
C GLU A 25 39.51 36.47 2.43
N THR A 26 39.94 37.15 1.37
CA THR A 26 39.10 37.74 0.33
C THR A 26 38.83 36.71 -0.76
N ALA A 27 37.56 36.53 -1.13
CA ALA A 27 37.14 35.63 -2.20
C ALA A 27 37.77 36.03 -3.56
N GLN A 28 38.63 35.17 -4.10
CA GLN A 28 39.13 35.24 -5.48
C GLN A 28 38.24 34.45 -6.45
N LYS A 29 38.10 34.99 -7.66
CA LYS A 29 37.37 34.44 -8.82
C LYS A 29 37.79 33.01 -9.17
N PRO A 30 36.89 32.15 -9.70
CA PRO A 30 37.24 30.80 -10.09
C PRO A 30 38.13 30.79 -11.34
N GLN A 31 39.36 30.27 -11.19
CA GLN A 31 40.22 29.86 -12.30
C GLN A 31 39.73 28.51 -12.86
N GLN A 32 39.67 28.43 -14.20
CA GLN A 32 39.47 27.20 -14.95
C GLN A 32 40.50 26.14 -14.55
N SER A 33 40.03 25.02 -14.00
CA SER A 33 40.87 23.86 -13.75
C SER A 33 41.15 23.12 -15.05
N LYS A 34 42.44 22.93 -15.34
CA LYS A 34 42.94 22.03 -16.39
C LYS A 34 42.40 20.62 -16.14
N MET A 35 41.78 20.03 -17.16
CA MET A 35 41.48 18.60 -17.21
C MET A 35 42.77 17.79 -16.99
N MET A 36 42.90 17.16 -15.83
CA MET A 36 43.76 15.99 -15.68
C MET A 36 42.93 14.77 -16.10
N ASN A 37 43.26 14.21 -17.26
CA ASN A 37 42.81 12.87 -17.64
C ASN A 37 43.50 11.85 -16.72
N ALA A 38 42.89 11.58 -15.56
CA ALA A 38 43.15 10.38 -14.80
C ALA A 38 42.18 9.30 -15.30
N SER A 39 42.65 8.44 -16.21
CA SER A 39 41.92 7.23 -16.57
C SER A 39 41.92 6.29 -15.36
N ILE A 40 40.84 6.32 -14.58
CA ILE A 40 40.57 5.28 -13.59
C ILE A 40 40.12 4.06 -14.39
N SER A 41 41.01 3.08 -14.51
CA SER A 41 40.70 1.79 -15.10
C SER A 41 39.59 1.13 -14.28
N SER A 42 38.50 0.71 -14.95
CA SER A 42 37.49 -0.16 -14.36
C SER A 42 38.17 -1.35 -13.67
N PRO A 43 37.73 -1.78 -12.47
CA PRO A 43 38.22 -3.02 -11.89
C PRO A 43 37.92 -4.15 -12.88
N PRO A 44 38.84 -5.11 -13.08
CA PRO A 44 38.56 -6.23 -13.97
C PRO A 44 37.30 -6.92 -13.48
N ARG A 45 36.40 -7.23 -14.42
CA ARG A 45 35.31 -8.20 -14.19
C ARG A 45 35.93 -9.37 -13.42
N SER A 46 35.24 -9.82 -12.37
CA SER A 46 35.48 -11.12 -11.76
C SER A 46 35.25 -12.18 -12.84
N GLU A 47 36.29 -12.45 -13.64
CA GLU A 47 36.41 -13.70 -14.35
C GLU A 47 36.61 -14.74 -13.26
N SER A 48 35.60 -15.60 -13.10
CA SER A 48 35.69 -16.81 -12.28
C SER A 48 37.07 -17.44 -12.47
N MET A 49 37.87 -17.46 -11.40
CA MET A 49 39.20 -18.06 -11.44
C MET A 49 39.07 -19.53 -11.81
N ALA A 50 39.34 -19.85 -13.08
CA ALA A 50 39.65 -21.20 -13.49
C ALA A 50 41.01 -21.54 -12.86
N TYR A 51 41.02 -22.50 -11.94
CA TYR A 51 42.25 -22.99 -11.31
C TYR A 51 43.30 -23.36 -12.36
N SER A 52 44.56 -22.98 -12.11
CA SER A 52 45.68 -23.34 -12.97
C SER A 52 45.92 -24.84 -12.96
N VAL A 53 46.04 -25.44 -14.15
CA VAL A 53 46.34 -26.86 -14.33
C VAL A 53 47.85 -27.07 -14.15
N SER A 54 48.23 -27.82 -13.14
CA SER A 54 49.56 -28.46 -13.07
C SER A 54 49.42 -29.91 -13.59
N PRO A 55 50.41 -30.47 -14.30
CA PRO A 55 50.22 -31.68 -15.09
C PRO A 55 50.26 -32.91 -14.18
N ALA A 56 49.10 -33.47 -13.88
CA ALA A 56 48.98 -34.76 -13.20
C ALA A 56 48.35 -35.78 -14.15
N ASN A 57 49.06 -36.89 -14.29
CA ASN A 57 48.82 -38.02 -15.17
C ASN A 57 47.61 -38.85 -14.69
N ASP A 58 46.44 -38.21 -14.55
CA ASP A 58 45.27 -38.77 -13.86
C ASP A 58 44.19 -39.23 -14.86
N LEU A 59 43.53 -40.34 -14.55
CA LEU A 59 42.54 -41.03 -15.40
C LEU A 59 41.42 -40.09 -15.86
N TRP A 60 41.06 -39.11 -15.02
CA TRP A 60 40.07 -38.07 -15.29
C TRP A 60 40.45 -37.13 -16.44
N SER A 61 41.73 -36.84 -16.60
CA SER A 61 42.21 -36.01 -17.72
C SER A 61 42.04 -36.71 -19.07
N LYS A 62 42.23 -38.03 -19.10
CA LYS A 62 42.01 -38.87 -20.30
C LYS A 62 40.52 -38.99 -20.63
N VAL A 63 39.66 -39.13 -19.61
CA VAL A 63 38.19 -39.12 -19.79
C VAL A 63 37.73 -37.77 -20.35
N MET A 64 38.17 -36.66 -19.76
CA MET A 64 37.82 -35.33 -20.23
C MET A 64 38.37 -35.03 -21.63
N TYR A 65 39.58 -35.50 -21.96
CA TYR A 65 40.13 -35.42 -23.31
C TYR A 65 39.27 -36.21 -24.30
N ASN A 66 38.84 -37.42 -23.94
CA ASN A 66 38.01 -38.28 -24.79
C ASN A 66 36.62 -37.66 -25.01
N VAL A 67 36.03 -37.06 -23.97
CA VAL A 67 34.76 -36.32 -24.06
C VAL A 67 34.89 -35.08 -24.95
N ARG A 68 36.00 -34.34 -24.84
CA ARG A 68 36.29 -33.17 -25.70
C ARG A 68 36.57 -33.56 -27.16
N TYR A 69 37.27 -34.66 -27.38
CA TYR A 69 37.61 -35.14 -28.73
C TYR A 69 36.39 -35.71 -29.46
N ASN A 70 35.52 -36.42 -28.73
CA ASN A 70 34.31 -37.02 -29.26
C ASN A 70 33.05 -36.16 -29.01
N THR A 71 33.19 -34.87 -28.71
CA THR A 71 32.06 -33.98 -28.36
C THR A 71 30.96 -33.99 -29.43
N LYS A 72 31.29 -34.05 -30.72
CA LYS A 72 30.29 -34.12 -31.79
C LYS A 72 29.47 -35.42 -31.77
N VAL A 73 30.10 -36.54 -31.42
CA VAL A 73 29.45 -37.86 -31.31
C VAL A 73 28.63 -37.95 -30.02
N ILE A 74 29.14 -37.40 -28.92
CA ILE A 74 28.45 -37.37 -27.63
C ILE A 74 27.23 -36.44 -27.68
N VAL A 75 27.39 -35.23 -28.21
CA VAL A 75 26.27 -34.28 -28.38
C VAL A 75 25.27 -34.81 -29.39
N GLY A 76 25.72 -35.43 -30.49
CA GLY A 76 24.84 -36.09 -31.45
C GLY A 76 24.07 -37.27 -30.86
N GLY A 77 24.74 -38.12 -30.07
CA GLY A 77 24.13 -39.27 -29.41
C GLY A 77 23.16 -38.89 -28.31
N VAL A 78 23.54 -37.96 -27.43
CA VAL A 78 22.67 -37.44 -26.36
C VAL A 78 21.48 -36.67 -26.95
N GLY A 79 21.71 -35.87 -27.99
CA GLY A 79 20.65 -35.19 -28.72
C GLY A 79 19.67 -36.15 -29.38
N LEU A 80 20.17 -37.22 -30.02
CA LEU A 80 19.31 -38.26 -30.61
C LEU A 80 18.50 -38.99 -29.54
N VAL A 81 19.10 -39.32 -28.39
CA VAL A 81 18.38 -39.96 -27.27
C VAL A 81 17.30 -39.04 -26.72
N LEU A 82 17.56 -37.73 -26.58
CA LEU A 82 16.56 -36.76 -26.13
C LEU A 82 15.44 -36.58 -27.15
N VAL A 83 15.75 -36.56 -28.45
CA VAL A 83 14.72 -36.50 -29.50
C VAL A 83 13.88 -37.77 -29.53
N VAL A 84 14.49 -38.95 -29.40
CA VAL A 84 13.76 -40.22 -29.29
C VAL A 84 12.91 -40.24 -28.02
N PHE A 85 13.40 -39.69 -26.90
CA PHE A 85 12.64 -39.59 -25.66
C PHE A 85 11.43 -38.65 -25.80
N VAL A 86 11.60 -37.49 -26.45
CA VAL A 86 10.50 -36.57 -26.75
C VAL A 86 9.49 -37.20 -27.73
N LEU A 87 9.95 -37.90 -28.76
CA LEU A 87 9.07 -38.59 -29.71
C LEU A 87 8.32 -39.78 -29.07
N ILE A 88 8.90 -40.44 -28.07
CA ILE A 88 8.21 -41.47 -27.27
C ILE A 88 7.15 -40.82 -26.37
N LEU A 89 7.43 -39.65 -25.79
CA LEU A 89 6.47 -38.91 -24.96
C LEU A 89 5.32 -38.33 -25.79
N ASP A 90 5.60 -37.77 -26.97
CA ASP A 90 4.59 -37.20 -27.87
C ASP A 90 3.78 -38.28 -28.60
N GLY A 91 4.35 -39.48 -28.77
CA GLY A 91 3.65 -40.65 -29.34
C GLY A 91 2.59 -41.27 -28.43
N MET A 92 2.39 -40.75 -27.21
CA MET A 92 1.43 -41.27 -26.23
C MET A 92 0.09 -40.50 -26.17
N ASP A 93 -0.10 -39.45 -26.98
CA ASP A 93 -1.37 -38.72 -27.10
C ASP A 93 -2.19 -39.17 -28.32
N GLY A 94 -2.51 -40.46 -28.34
CA GLY A 94 -3.31 -41.10 -29.38
C GLY A 94 -4.26 -42.17 -28.83
N GLY A 95 -5.26 -41.76 -28.04
CA GLY A 95 -6.54 -42.48 -27.88
C GLY A 95 -6.56 -43.82 -27.11
N SER A 96 -7.55 -43.92 -26.22
CA SER A 96 -8.10 -45.14 -25.60
C SER A 96 -7.28 -45.90 -24.54
N SER A 97 -7.62 -45.61 -23.28
CA SER A 97 -7.76 -46.52 -22.13
C SER A 97 -6.98 -47.85 -22.13
N VAL A 98 -5.82 -47.87 -21.47
CA VAL A 98 -5.34 -49.04 -20.72
C VAL A 98 -4.58 -48.55 -19.49
N GLY A 99 -5.06 -48.91 -18.30
CA GLY A 99 -4.41 -48.57 -17.04
C GLY A 99 -3.06 -49.26 -16.91
N HIS A 100 -2.01 -48.49 -16.61
CA HIS A 100 -0.76 -48.99 -16.07
C HIS A 100 -0.41 -48.17 -14.83
N GLY A 101 -0.30 -48.87 -13.70
CA GLY A 101 0.16 -48.32 -12.42
C GLY A 101 1.62 -47.91 -12.53
N GLY A 102 1.84 -46.63 -12.84
CA GLY A 102 3.12 -45.94 -12.71
C GLY A 102 3.05 -44.98 -11.53
N LEU A 103 4.12 -44.95 -10.74
CA LEU A 103 4.35 -44.09 -9.57
C LEU A 103 3.79 -42.67 -9.77
N ARG A 104 2.61 -42.41 -9.20
CA ARG A 104 2.13 -41.05 -8.99
C ARG A 104 2.93 -40.45 -7.84
N PHE A 105 4.06 -39.82 -8.16
CA PHE A 105 4.49 -38.70 -7.35
C PHE A 105 3.38 -37.66 -7.46
N GLY A 106 2.55 -37.57 -6.43
CA GLY A 106 1.60 -36.48 -6.29
C GLY A 106 2.40 -35.18 -6.24
N ARG A 107 2.58 -34.53 -7.38
CA ARG A 107 2.74 -33.08 -7.39
C ARG A 107 1.39 -32.56 -6.91
N SER A 108 1.28 -32.30 -5.61
CA SER A 108 0.34 -31.26 -5.19
C SER A 108 0.81 -30.02 -5.94
N ASN A 109 0.07 -29.61 -6.97
CA ASN A 109 0.18 -28.26 -7.50
C ASN A 109 -0.22 -27.36 -6.33
N LEU A 110 0.76 -26.98 -5.53
CA LEU A 110 0.57 -25.94 -4.55
C LEU A 110 0.57 -24.65 -5.36
N ASP A 111 -0.61 -24.24 -5.82
CA ASP A 111 -0.80 -22.92 -6.41
C ASP A 111 -0.55 -21.90 -5.29
N HIS A 112 0.69 -21.45 -5.17
CA HIS A 112 1.15 -20.60 -4.09
C HIS A 112 0.88 -19.12 -4.43
N TRP A 113 -0.27 -18.61 -4.00
CA TRP A 113 -0.58 -17.18 -4.07
C TRP A 113 0.45 -16.38 -3.26
N GLY A 114 1.33 -15.63 -3.94
CA GLY A 114 2.39 -14.83 -3.29
C GLY A 114 3.35 -15.67 -2.43
N GLY A 115 3.62 -16.93 -2.83
CA GLY A 115 4.47 -17.84 -2.06
C GLY A 115 3.83 -18.40 -0.78
N ALA A 116 2.53 -18.18 -0.56
CA ALA A 116 1.83 -18.75 0.59
C ALA A 116 1.78 -20.27 0.51
N VAL A 117 2.27 -20.95 1.55
CA VAL A 117 2.27 -22.43 1.63
C VAL A 117 0.92 -23.02 2.03
N HIS A 118 0.00 -22.20 2.53
CA HIS A 118 -1.33 -22.60 2.95
C HIS A 118 -2.41 -21.66 2.38
N PRO A 119 -3.66 -22.15 2.20
CA PRO A 119 -4.82 -21.31 1.93
C PRO A 119 -5.06 -20.26 3.02
N GLY A 120 -5.77 -19.19 2.67
CA GLY A 120 -6.32 -18.27 3.65
C GLY A 120 -7.39 -18.95 4.52
N TYR A 121 -7.60 -18.42 5.73
CA TYR A 121 -8.54 -18.98 6.72
C TYR A 121 -9.39 -17.93 7.45
N PHE A 122 -9.30 -16.65 7.09
CA PHE A 122 -10.20 -15.61 7.59
C PHE A 122 -11.43 -15.52 6.70
N ASN A 123 -12.55 -16.13 7.10
CA ASN A 123 -13.81 -16.01 6.36
C ASN A 123 -14.58 -14.77 6.85
N LEU A 124 -15.22 -14.06 5.94
CA LEU A 124 -16.08 -12.92 6.27
C LEU A 124 -17.26 -13.33 7.17
N GLU A 125 -17.78 -14.55 7.00
CA GLU A 125 -18.87 -15.08 7.81
C GLU A 125 -18.50 -15.20 9.29
N ASP A 126 -17.23 -15.48 9.59
CA ASP A 126 -16.73 -15.62 10.96
C ASP A 126 -16.73 -14.28 11.72
N ALA A 127 -16.86 -13.16 11.01
CA ALA A 127 -17.01 -11.83 11.60
C ALA A 127 -18.41 -11.60 12.19
N VAL A 128 -19.42 -12.37 11.78
CA VAL A 128 -20.80 -12.23 12.27
C VAL A 128 -20.98 -13.07 13.54
N ILE A 129 -21.21 -12.42 14.69
CA ILE A 129 -21.49 -13.11 15.95
C ILE A 129 -22.96 -13.51 16.01
N ASP A 130 -23.84 -12.57 15.66
CA ASP A 130 -25.29 -12.73 15.49
C ASP A 130 -25.80 -11.66 14.52
N ASP A 131 -27.12 -11.59 14.31
CA ASP A 131 -27.76 -10.67 13.35
C ASP A 131 -27.49 -9.17 13.63
N HIS A 132 -26.95 -8.84 14.82
CA HIS A 132 -26.77 -7.46 15.28
C HIS A 132 -25.35 -7.17 15.79
N THR A 133 -24.47 -8.17 15.84
CA THR A 133 -23.16 -8.05 16.46
C THR A 133 -22.07 -8.58 15.53
N PHE A 134 -21.06 -7.76 15.27
CA PHE A 134 -20.04 -8.03 14.27
C PHE A 134 -18.63 -7.73 14.80
N HIS A 135 -17.70 -8.67 14.63
CA HIS A 135 -16.27 -8.42 14.79
C HIS A 135 -15.73 -7.59 13.63
N PHE A 136 -14.87 -6.64 13.93
CA PHE A 136 -14.07 -5.93 12.94
C PHE A 136 -12.65 -5.73 13.47
N ALA A 137 -11.74 -5.38 12.58
CA ALA A 137 -10.45 -4.84 12.97
C ALA A 137 -10.09 -3.64 12.11
N THR A 138 -9.29 -2.75 12.67
CA THR A 138 -8.72 -1.60 11.94
C THR A 138 -7.21 -1.55 12.15
N VAL A 139 -6.47 -1.07 11.14
CA VAL A 139 -5.00 -1.05 11.12
C VAL A 139 -4.47 0.37 10.89
N THR A 140 -3.28 0.65 11.44
CA THR A 140 -2.69 1.99 11.35
C THR A 140 -1.70 2.16 10.21
N ASP A 141 -1.76 3.33 9.60
CA ASP A 141 -0.62 3.97 8.98
C ASP A 141 -0.10 5.04 9.96
N LEU A 142 1.14 4.89 10.43
CA LEU A 142 1.76 5.82 11.38
C LEU A 142 2.70 6.81 10.70
N ASP A 143 2.73 6.84 9.36
CA ASP A 143 3.71 7.57 8.59
C ASP A 143 5.15 7.25 9.11
N LYS A 144 5.94 8.31 9.31
CA LYS A 144 7.29 8.24 9.88
C LYS A 144 7.30 7.81 11.36
N LEU A 145 6.16 7.81 12.07
CA LEU A 145 6.05 7.34 13.46
C LEU A 145 6.01 5.80 13.54
N SER A 146 5.97 5.09 12.41
CA SER A 146 6.09 3.64 12.33
C SER A 146 7.46 3.11 12.81
N VAL A 147 8.51 3.95 12.81
CA VAL A 147 9.87 3.55 13.16
C VAL A 147 9.98 3.12 14.63
N VAL A 148 10.53 1.92 14.87
CA VAL A 148 10.88 1.44 16.22
C VAL A 148 12.29 1.93 16.58
N THR A 149 12.36 3.05 17.30
CA THR A 149 13.61 3.79 17.60
C THR A 149 14.64 2.98 18.39
N ASP A 150 14.20 2.04 19.22
CA ASP A 150 15.09 1.26 20.11
C ASP A 150 15.70 0.03 19.42
N SER A 151 15.37 -0.21 18.14
CA SER A 151 15.89 -1.34 17.38
C SER A 151 17.26 -1.04 16.77
N LYS A 152 18.20 -1.99 16.84
CA LYS A 152 19.53 -1.89 16.22
C LYS A 152 19.51 -2.01 14.69
N LYS A 153 18.43 -2.54 14.13
CA LYS A 153 18.19 -2.70 12.69
C LYS A 153 16.89 -1.97 12.33
N PRO A 154 16.72 -1.49 11.09
CA PRO A 154 15.45 -0.94 10.65
C PRO A 154 14.31 -1.90 11.00
N LEU A 155 13.36 -1.39 11.78
CA LEU A 155 12.19 -2.12 12.25
C LEU A 155 11.05 -1.12 12.33
N PHE A 156 9.92 -1.51 11.77
CA PHE A 156 8.74 -0.69 11.64
C PHE A 156 7.55 -1.40 12.25
N ARG A 157 6.60 -0.63 12.78
CA ARG A 157 5.40 -1.14 13.43
C ARG A 157 4.14 -0.53 12.84
N SER A 158 3.07 -1.32 12.90
CA SER A 158 1.68 -0.87 12.78
C SER A 158 0.86 -1.48 13.93
N THR A 159 -0.29 -0.89 14.22
CA THR A 159 -1.22 -1.31 15.27
C THR A 159 -2.45 -1.93 14.62
N LEU A 160 -2.80 -3.16 15.00
CA LEU A 160 -4.06 -3.81 14.61
C LEU A 160 -5.02 -3.77 15.81
N LEU A 161 -6.09 -2.99 15.70
CA LEU A 161 -7.09 -2.79 16.74
C LEU A 161 -8.39 -3.55 16.42
N PRO A 162 -8.65 -4.69 17.07
CA PRO A 162 -9.95 -5.35 17.03
C PRO A 162 -11.04 -4.56 17.76
N GLY A 163 -12.28 -4.75 17.32
CA GLY A 163 -13.46 -4.28 18.01
C GLY A 163 -14.71 -5.07 17.66
N THR A 164 -15.79 -4.72 18.34
CA THR A 164 -17.13 -5.27 18.09
C THR A 164 -18.10 -4.12 17.81
N LEU A 165 -18.79 -4.20 16.66
CA LEU A 165 -19.87 -3.31 16.26
C LEU A 165 -21.20 -3.94 16.68
N ILE A 166 -22.06 -3.18 17.36
CA ILE A 166 -23.33 -3.66 17.92
C ILE A 166 -24.46 -2.75 17.43
N ARG A 167 -25.47 -3.35 16.80
CA ARG A 167 -26.72 -2.68 16.40
C ARG A 167 -27.79 -2.87 17.47
N ASP A 168 -28.45 -1.78 17.84
CA ASP A 168 -29.65 -1.82 18.68
C ASP A 168 -30.90 -1.93 17.79
N ASP A 169 -31.70 -2.98 17.96
CA ASP A 169 -32.86 -3.25 17.09
C ASP A 169 -34.03 -2.29 17.29
N LEU A 170 -34.18 -1.75 18.50
CA LEU A 170 -35.29 -0.86 18.82
C LEU A 170 -35.11 0.50 18.16
N THR A 171 -33.86 0.96 18.07
CA THR A 171 -33.50 2.28 17.58
C THR A 171 -32.86 2.26 16.19
N GLY A 172 -32.37 1.11 15.74
CA GLY A 172 -31.57 0.96 14.52
C GLY A 172 -30.18 1.60 14.59
N ARG A 173 -29.75 2.04 15.78
CA ARG A 173 -28.48 2.74 16.01
C ARG A 173 -27.34 1.77 16.27
N TYR A 174 -26.11 2.20 16.02
CA TYR A 174 -24.92 1.41 16.29
C TYR A 174 -24.12 1.95 17.47
N SER A 175 -23.36 1.06 18.10
CA SER A 175 -22.34 1.37 19.09
C SER A 175 -21.12 0.48 18.85
N VAL A 176 -19.95 0.90 19.35
CA VAL A 176 -18.69 0.19 19.17
C VAL A 176 -18.03 -0.11 20.51
N ARG A 177 -17.35 -1.25 20.60
CA ARG A 177 -16.45 -1.59 21.70
C ARG A 177 -15.09 -1.96 21.13
N PHE A 178 -14.05 -1.31 21.64
CA PHE A 178 -12.67 -1.62 21.28
C PHE A 178 -12.10 -2.69 22.20
N GLU A 179 -11.21 -3.51 21.66
CA GLU A 179 -10.53 -4.57 22.37
C GLU A 179 -9.02 -4.29 22.44
N LYS A 180 -8.26 -5.20 23.02
CA LYS A 180 -6.81 -5.02 23.14
C LYS A 180 -6.16 -5.12 21.75
N TYR A 181 -5.42 -4.08 21.37
CA TYR A 181 -4.67 -4.06 20.11
C TYR A 181 -3.51 -5.08 20.09
N ARG A 182 -3.11 -5.43 18.86
CA ARG A 182 -1.93 -6.24 18.53
C ARG A 182 -0.90 -5.35 17.81
N THR A 183 0.38 -5.66 17.96
CA THR A 183 1.46 -4.94 17.27
C THR A 183 1.96 -5.78 16.11
N LEU A 184 1.84 -5.24 14.89
CA LEU A 184 2.42 -5.83 13.70
C LEU A 184 3.81 -5.21 13.47
N VAL A 185 4.81 -6.02 13.13
CA VAL A 185 6.17 -5.53 12.88
C VAL A 185 6.78 -6.14 11.62
N SER A 186 7.61 -5.36 10.92
CA SER A 186 8.40 -5.82 9.78
C SER A 186 9.72 -5.05 9.64
N GLN A 187 10.69 -5.68 8.98
CA GLN A 187 11.95 -5.05 8.57
C GLN A 187 11.92 -4.60 7.10
N HIS A 188 10.89 -4.97 6.35
CA HIS A 188 10.69 -4.51 4.97
C HIS A 188 10.48 -3.00 4.98
N ASN A 189 11.24 -2.30 4.16
CA ASN A 189 11.21 -0.84 4.09
C ASN A 189 11.76 -0.36 2.76
N GLU A 190 11.33 0.83 2.37
CA GLU A 190 11.84 1.60 1.24
C GLU A 190 12.29 2.95 1.79
N ALA A 191 13.56 3.30 1.55
CA ALA A 191 14.16 4.54 2.04
C ALA A 191 13.99 4.78 3.56
N GLY A 192 13.99 3.72 4.37
CA GLY A 192 13.85 3.82 5.82
C GLY A 192 12.42 4.12 6.29
N ARG A 193 11.41 3.80 5.49
CA ARG A 193 9.98 3.83 5.84
C ARG A 193 9.31 2.49 5.51
N GLY A 194 8.32 2.06 6.30
CA GLY A 194 7.56 0.83 6.06
C GLY A 194 6.55 0.58 7.17
N MET A 195 5.70 -0.44 6.98
CA MET A 195 4.54 -0.70 7.85
C MET A 195 3.57 0.50 7.95
N GLU A 196 3.48 1.27 6.89
CA GLU A 196 2.52 2.36 6.71
C GLU A 196 1.30 1.75 6.02
N LEU A 197 0.47 1.07 6.83
CA LEU A 197 -0.56 0.16 6.35
C LEU A 197 -1.87 0.91 6.07
N SER A 198 -2.11 1.22 4.80
CA SER A 198 -3.16 2.16 4.36
C SER A 198 -4.47 1.50 3.89
N GLU A 199 -4.66 0.19 4.08
CA GLU A 199 -5.97 -0.47 3.97
C GLU A 199 -5.93 -1.88 4.63
N LEU A 200 -7.10 -2.46 4.93
CA LEU A 200 -7.31 -3.82 5.41
C LEU A 200 -8.43 -4.50 4.59
N THR A 201 -8.19 -5.68 4.01
CA THR A 201 -9.20 -6.36 3.18
C THR A 201 -9.05 -7.86 3.23
N ILE A 202 -10.16 -8.60 3.22
CA ILE A 202 -10.14 -10.05 2.99
C ILE A 202 -10.24 -10.37 1.50
N TYR A 203 -9.25 -11.11 0.99
CA TYR A 203 -9.29 -11.69 -0.36
C TYR A 203 -8.87 -13.15 -0.33
N LYS A 204 -9.71 -14.04 -0.89
CA LYS A 204 -9.45 -15.51 -0.89
C LYS A 204 -9.17 -16.05 0.51
N ASN A 205 -9.94 -15.56 1.49
CA ASN A 205 -9.82 -15.84 2.92
C ASN A 205 -8.49 -15.42 3.54
N ARG A 206 -7.72 -14.57 2.86
CA ARG A 206 -6.46 -14.00 3.38
C ARG A 206 -6.79 -12.60 3.87
N LEU A 207 -6.44 -12.30 5.11
CA LEU A 207 -6.50 -10.94 5.63
C LEU A 207 -5.26 -10.20 5.13
N LEU A 208 -5.47 -9.17 4.31
CA LEU A 208 -4.40 -8.45 3.63
C LEU A 208 -4.35 -7.01 4.09
N SER A 209 -3.13 -6.45 4.11
CA SER A 209 -2.89 -5.04 4.33
C SER A 209 -1.73 -4.56 3.46
N PHE A 210 -1.66 -3.27 3.20
CA PHE A 210 -0.89 -2.72 2.08
C PHE A 210 0.01 -1.60 2.57
N ASP A 211 1.33 -1.77 2.42
CA ASP A 211 2.30 -0.75 2.81
C ASP A 211 2.48 0.26 1.69
N ASP A 212 2.04 1.50 1.90
CA ASP A 212 2.03 2.58 0.89
C ASP A 212 3.44 3.09 0.52
N ARG A 213 4.47 2.63 1.25
CA ARG A 213 5.87 2.99 1.00
C ARG A 213 6.55 2.03 0.08
N THR A 214 6.51 0.75 0.45
CA THR A 214 7.20 -0.32 -0.28
C THR A 214 6.35 -0.89 -1.40
N GLY A 215 5.05 -0.56 -1.46
CA GLY A 215 4.09 -1.23 -2.32
C GLY A 215 3.85 -2.70 -1.94
N THR A 216 4.23 -3.10 -0.72
CA THR A 216 4.12 -4.49 -0.27
C THR A 216 2.67 -4.84 0.07
N VAL A 217 2.20 -5.95 -0.49
CA VAL A 217 0.97 -6.63 -0.03
C VAL A 217 1.39 -7.59 1.08
N PHE A 218 1.02 -7.28 2.32
CA PHE A 218 1.20 -8.17 3.47
C PHE A 218 -0.03 -9.03 3.68
N GLU A 219 0.17 -10.31 3.99
CA GLU A 219 -0.84 -11.15 4.62
C GLU A 219 -0.66 -11.11 6.13
N ILE A 220 -1.71 -10.77 6.86
CA ILE A 220 -1.77 -10.85 8.32
C ILE A 220 -2.19 -12.26 8.70
N LEU A 221 -1.41 -12.89 9.57
CA LEU A 221 -1.62 -14.26 10.07
C LEU A 221 -1.72 -14.26 11.59
N SER A 222 -2.56 -15.14 12.13
CA SER A 222 -2.66 -15.43 13.56
C SER A 222 -1.52 -16.30 14.05
N THR A 223 -1.08 -16.09 15.29
CA THR A 223 -0.26 -17.07 16.02
C THR A 223 -1.01 -18.40 16.19
N PRO A 224 -0.30 -19.52 16.47
CA PRO A 224 -0.95 -20.83 16.62
C PRO A 224 -2.05 -20.92 17.68
N ASP A 225 -2.07 -20.00 18.65
CA ASP A 225 -3.10 -19.91 19.69
C ASP A 225 -4.17 -18.84 19.42
N GLY A 226 -4.09 -18.14 18.27
CA GLY A 226 -5.05 -17.10 17.86
C GLY A 226 -5.00 -15.81 18.67
N LYS A 227 -4.03 -15.66 19.58
CA LYS A 227 -3.98 -14.53 20.53
C LYS A 227 -3.23 -13.32 20.01
N ASP A 228 -2.37 -13.50 19.02
CA ASP A 228 -1.57 -12.43 18.43
C ASP A 228 -1.50 -12.59 16.90
N SER A 229 -0.94 -11.60 16.22
CA SER A 229 -0.85 -11.54 14.77
C SER A 229 0.55 -11.14 14.29
N TYR A 230 0.93 -11.61 13.11
CA TYR A 230 2.17 -11.24 12.43
C TYR A 230 1.93 -11.07 10.94
N VAL A 231 2.82 -10.33 10.27
CA VAL A 231 2.71 -10.06 8.82
C VAL A 231 3.70 -10.89 8.02
N VAL A 232 3.30 -11.27 6.81
CA VAL A 232 4.16 -11.95 5.84
C VAL A 232 4.02 -11.25 4.47
N PRO A 233 5.11 -10.78 3.86
CA PRO A 233 5.04 -10.16 2.54
C PRO A 233 4.66 -11.21 1.47
N ARG A 234 3.76 -10.84 0.56
CA ARG A 234 3.26 -11.71 -0.52
C ARG A 234 3.62 -11.18 -1.89
N PHE A 235 3.50 -9.87 -2.08
CA PHE A 235 3.84 -9.18 -3.31
C PHE A 235 4.53 -7.86 -2.98
N VAL A 236 5.39 -7.40 -3.88
CA VAL A 236 5.92 -6.03 -3.90
C VAL A 236 5.56 -5.48 -5.27
N ILE A 237 4.79 -4.41 -5.30
CA ILE A 237 4.18 -3.89 -6.52
C ILE A 237 4.58 -2.42 -6.67
N THR A 238 5.11 -2.09 -7.84
CA THR A 238 5.64 -0.77 -8.18
C THR A 238 4.55 0.18 -8.67
N GLU A 239 4.82 1.49 -8.59
CA GLU A 239 3.86 2.52 -8.97
C GLU A 239 3.66 2.68 -10.49
N GLY A 240 2.56 3.32 -10.87
CA GLY A 240 2.25 3.68 -12.25
C GLY A 240 1.97 2.48 -13.15
N ASP A 241 2.52 2.49 -14.37
CA ASP A 241 2.44 1.38 -15.32
C ASP A 241 3.31 0.17 -14.92
N GLY A 242 4.20 0.37 -13.94
CA GLY A 242 5.04 -0.63 -13.31
C GLY A 242 6.52 -0.58 -13.68
N ASP A 243 6.94 0.25 -14.66
CA ASP A 243 8.34 0.40 -15.07
C ASP A 243 9.08 1.44 -14.21
N THR A 244 8.98 1.26 -12.89
CA THR A 244 9.62 2.08 -11.84
C THR A 244 10.25 1.20 -10.76
N ASP A 245 11.15 1.75 -9.95
CA ASP A 245 11.76 1.05 -8.80
C ASP A 245 11.08 1.37 -7.47
N LYS A 246 10.11 2.29 -7.48
CA LYS A 246 9.38 2.79 -6.32
C LYS A 246 8.11 1.98 -6.08
N GLY A 247 7.85 1.62 -4.83
CA GLY A 247 6.62 0.98 -4.41
C GLY A 247 5.38 1.84 -4.69
N MET A 248 4.27 1.20 -5.05
CA MET A 248 2.99 1.88 -5.21
C MET A 248 2.51 2.43 -3.86
N LYS A 249 2.06 3.70 -3.87
CA LYS A 249 1.38 4.32 -2.74
C LYS A 249 -0.06 3.82 -2.65
N TRP A 250 -0.27 2.69 -2.00
CA TRP A 250 -1.59 2.11 -1.77
C TRP A 250 -2.39 2.96 -0.81
N GLU A 251 -3.66 3.16 -1.14
CA GLU A 251 -4.58 3.98 -0.35
C GLU A 251 -5.93 3.32 -0.14
N TRP A 252 -6.29 2.33 -0.97
CA TRP A 252 -7.55 1.60 -0.87
C TRP A 252 -7.46 0.27 -1.60
N ALA A 253 -8.34 -0.65 -1.21
CA ALA A 253 -8.47 -1.97 -1.80
C ALA A 253 -9.92 -2.43 -1.77
N THR A 254 -10.32 -3.22 -2.76
CA THR A 254 -11.64 -3.85 -2.78
C THR A 254 -11.60 -5.16 -3.56
N VAL A 255 -12.67 -5.95 -3.46
CA VAL A 255 -12.83 -7.17 -4.26
C VAL A 255 -13.94 -6.96 -5.28
N LYS A 256 -13.64 -7.17 -6.56
CA LYS A 256 -14.61 -7.10 -7.65
C LYS A 256 -14.35 -8.19 -8.65
N ASN A 257 -15.41 -8.89 -9.08
CA ASN A 257 -15.32 -9.96 -10.08
C ASN A 257 -14.24 -11.01 -9.76
N ASN A 258 -14.09 -11.36 -8.47
CA ASN A 258 -13.10 -12.32 -7.98
C ASN A 258 -11.63 -11.88 -8.19
N GLU A 259 -11.38 -10.59 -8.40
CA GLU A 259 -10.05 -9.98 -8.38
C GLU A 259 -9.93 -9.04 -7.19
N LEU A 260 -8.74 -8.98 -6.59
CA LEU A 260 -8.36 -7.92 -5.66
C LEU A 260 -7.99 -6.68 -6.48
N VAL A 261 -8.72 -5.59 -6.28
CA VAL A 261 -8.48 -4.30 -6.93
C VAL A 261 -7.81 -3.38 -5.92
N LEU A 262 -6.67 -2.81 -6.29
CA LEU A 262 -5.83 -1.98 -5.43
C LEU A 262 -5.58 -0.63 -6.12
N GLY A 263 -5.64 0.47 -5.38
CA GLY A 263 -5.35 1.77 -5.97
C GLY A 263 -4.72 2.76 -5.02
N SER A 264 -4.28 3.86 -5.63
CA SER A 264 -3.70 5.02 -4.96
C SER A 264 -4.71 6.18 -4.89
N MET A 265 -4.24 7.36 -4.49
CA MET A 265 -5.07 8.53 -4.14
C MET A 265 -5.86 9.14 -5.30
N GLY A 266 -5.61 8.76 -6.55
CA GLY A 266 -6.38 9.18 -7.71
C GLY A 266 -6.17 10.65 -8.13
N LYS A 267 -5.01 11.23 -7.80
CA LYS A 267 -4.60 12.60 -8.16
C LYS A 267 -3.24 12.62 -8.85
N GLU A 268 -3.03 13.58 -9.75
CA GLU A 268 -1.73 13.84 -10.36
C GLU A 268 -0.68 14.21 -9.28
N PHE A 269 0.54 13.71 -9.43
CA PHE A 269 1.66 14.14 -8.58
C PHE A 269 2.17 15.48 -9.11
N THR A 270 2.10 16.52 -8.28
CA THR A 270 2.38 17.91 -8.67
C THR A 270 3.65 18.42 -8.00
N ARG A 271 4.47 19.18 -8.74
CA ARG A 271 5.60 19.93 -8.19
C ARG A 271 5.10 21.13 -7.39
N GLN A 272 6.01 21.76 -6.63
CA GLN A 272 5.71 22.99 -5.86
C GLN A 272 5.20 24.16 -6.72
N ASP A 273 5.55 24.19 -8.01
CA ASP A 273 5.06 25.21 -8.95
C ASP A 273 3.67 24.87 -9.56
N GLY A 274 3.06 23.75 -9.15
CA GLY A 274 1.76 23.28 -9.62
C GLY A 274 1.82 22.49 -10.94
N SER A 275 2.99 22.32 -11.55
CA SER A 275 3.14 21.49 -12.74
C SER A 275 3.00 20.00 -12.41
N ILE A 276 2.41 19.23 -13.33
CA ILE A 276 2.27 17.77 -13.19
C ILE A 276 3.63 17.12 -13.49
N GLU A 277 4.13 16.35 -12.53
CA GLU A 277 5.35 15.56 -12.68
C GLU A 277 5.06 14.16 -13.22
N ASN A 278 4.02 13.49 -12.71
CA ASN A 278 3.52 12.20 -13.22
C ASN A 278 2.06 11.96 -12.80
N THR A 279 1.48 10.86 -13.32
CA THR A 279 0.11 10.40 -12.99
C THR A 279 0.11 9.01 -12.36
N ASN A 280 1.20 8.60 -11.70
CA ASN A 280 1.37 7.24 -11.18
C ASN A 280 0.26 6.86 -10.17
N ASN A 281 -0.18 7.82 -9.36
CA ASN A 281 -1.27 7.63 -8.39
C ASN A 281 -2.67 7.47 -9.01
N MET A 282 -2.79 7.56 -10.34
CA MET A 282 -4.05 7.32 -11.07
C MET A 282 -4.13 5.91 -11.66
N TRP A 283 -3.10 5.07 -11.44
CA TRP A 283 -3.13 3.67 -11.85
C TRP A 283 -3.78 2.79 -10.78
N VAL A 284 -4.48 1.76 -11.24
CA VAL A 284 -5.17 0.76 -10.42
C VAL A 284 -4.74 -0.62 -10.88
N ASP A 285 -4.52 -1.48 -9.90
CA ASP A 285 -3.99 -2.81 -10.06
C ASP A 285 -5.05 -3.86 -9.75
N MET A 286 -5.08 -4.93 -10.54
CA MET A 286 -6.02 -6.02 -10.42
C MET A 286 -5.25 -7.33 -10.33
N LEU A 287 -5.29 -7.93 -9.15
CA LEU A 287 -4.57 -9.13 -8.78
C LEU A 287 -5.55 -10.30 -8.66
N ASN A 288 -5.36 -11.32 -9.49
CA ASN A 288 -6.24 -12.49 -9.47
C ASN A 288 -5.78 -13.54 -8.44
N ASP A 289 -6.54 -14.63 -8.34
CA ASP A 289 -6.29 -15.71 -7.37
C ASP A 289 -5.10 -16.61 -7.71
N ARG A 290 -4.56 -16.48 -8.92
CA ARG A 290 -3.29 -17.09 -9.33
C ARG A 290 -2.08 -16.20 -9.05
N GLY A 291 -2.30 -14.99 -8.53
CA GLY A 291 -1.25 -14.01 -8.28
C GLY A 291 -0.75 -13.30 -9.54
N GLU A 292 -1.52 -13.35 -10.63
CA GLU A 292 -1.24 -12.58 -11.84
C GLU A 292 -1.80 -11.17 -11.70
N LEU A 293 -0.99 -10.18 -12.07
CA LEU A 293 -1.28 -8.76 -11.93
C LEU A 293 -1.55 -8.13 -13.29
N ARG A 294 -2.63 -7.36 -13.41
CA ARG A 294 -2.87 -6.44 -14.54
C ARG A 294 -3.06 -5.02 -14.00
N ARG A 295 -2.77 -4.01 -14.83
CA ARG A 295 -2.88 -2.60 -14.46
C ARG A 295 -3.78 -1.85 -15.41
N GLU A 296 -4.48 -0.85 -14.89
CA GLU A 296 -5.33 0.06 -15.66
C GLU A 296 -5.04 1.49 -15.27
N ASN A 297 -4.88 2.36 -16.26
CA ASN A 297 -4.94 3.80 -16.03
C ASN A 297 -6.41 4.20 -15.76
N TRP A 298 -6.66 4.76 -14.57
CA TRP A 298 -7.99 5.20 -14.11
C TRP A 298 -8.16 6.72 -14.15
N GLU A 299 -7.27 7.46 -14.81
CA GLU A 299 -7.34 8.92 -14.92
C GLU A 299 -8.74 9.43 -15.31
N ASP A 300 -9.32 8.92 -16.39
CA ASP A 300 -10.68 9.31 -16.83
C ASP A 300 -11.76 8.97 -15.79
N LYS A 301 -11.60 7.86 -15.06
CA LYS A 301 -12.54 7.42 -14.03
C LYS A 301 -12.46 8.32 -12.80
N PHE A 302 -11.26 8.67 -12.35
CA PHE A 302 -11.07 9.64 -11.27
C PHE A 302 -11.55 11.04 -11.70
N ASN A 303 -11.32 11.46 -12.94
CA ASN A 303 -11.81 12.72 -13.50
C ASN A 303 -13.34 12.78 -13.51
N PHE A 304 -14.00 11.68 -13.85
CA PHE A 304 -15.46 11.58 -13.77
C PHE A 304 -15.94 11.82 -12.34
N VAL A 305 -15.38 11.12 -11.35
CA VAL A 305 -15.73 11.29 -9.93
C VAL A 305 -15.45 12.71 -9.44
N ARG A 306 -14.28 13.27 -9.79
CA ARG A 306 -13.87 14.66 -9.50
C ARG A 306 -14.88 15.68 -10.01
N SER A 307 -15.45 15.47 -11.20
CA SER A 307 -16.46 16.36 -11.79
C SER A 307 -17.79 16.33 -11.03
N LEU A 308 -18.22 15.17 -10.54
CA LEU A 308 -19.49 15.02 -9.81
C LEU A 308 -19.52 15.82 -8.51
N VAL A 309 -18.36 16.00 -7.88
CA VAL A 309 -18.23 16.74 -6.61
C VAL A 309 -17.81 18.20 -6.80
N GLY A 310 -17.79 18.70 -8.05
CA GLY A 310 -17.44 20.09 -8.35
C GLY A 310 -15.97 20.44 -8.13
N ALA A 311 -15.08 19.44 -8.16
CA ALA A 311 -13.64 19.60 -7.92
C ALA A 311 -12.81 19.54 -9.20
N SER A 312 -13.38 19.93 -10.35
CA SER A 312 -12.64 19.96 -11.63
C SER A 312 -11.39 20.84 -11.55
N PRO A 313 -10.34 20.58 -12.37
CA PRO A 313 -9.09 21.34 -12.35
C PRO A 313 -9.29 22.87 -12.34
N PRO A 314 -8.53 23.62 -11.51
CA PRO A 314 -7.40 23.16 -10.70
C PRO A 314 -7.78 22.46 -9.39
N GLY A 315 -9.07 22.26 -9.12
CA GLY A 315 -9.56 21.47 -8.00
C GLY A 315 -9.09 20.02 -8.04
N TYR A 316 -9.25 19.34 -6.91
CA TYR A 316 -8.79 17.97 -6.73
C TYR A 316 -9.63 17.19 -5.72
N ILE A 317 -9.45 15.88 -5.78
CA ILE A 317 -9.93 14.89 -4.82
C ILE A 317 -8.74 14.07 -4.35
N ILE A 318 -8.78 13.60 -3.10
CA ILE A 318 -7.88 12.56 -2.58
C ILE A 318 -8.77 11.40 -2.13
N MET A 319 -8.45 10.20 -2.61
CA MET A 319 -9.24 8.99 -2.38
C MET A 319 -8.46 7.96 -1.57
N GLU A 320 -8.94 7.63 -0.39
CA GLU A 320 -8.42 6.54 0.47
C GLU A 320 -9.50 5.50 0.80
N ALA A 321 -10.73 5.71 0.32
CA ALA A 321 -11.85 4.87 0.69
C ALA A 321 -12.73 4.61 -0.53
N ILE A 322 -12.50 3.47 -1.19
CA ILE A 322 -13.24 3.04 -2.38
C ILE A 322 -13.56 1.55 -2.28
N LEU A 323 -14.85 1.21 -2.34
CA LEU A 323 -15.31 -0.16 -2.45
C LEU A 323 -16.22 -0.39 -3.66
N TRP A 324 -16.18 -1.60 -4.22
CA TRP A 324 -17.23 -2.11 -5.09
C TRP A 324 -18.33 -2.76 -4.24
N SER A 325 -19.59 -2.40 -4.52
CA SER A 325 -20.74 -3.06 -3.92
C SER A 325 -21.39 -4.02 -4.92
N ASP A 326 -21.43 -5.30 -4.58
CA ASP A 326 -22.13 -6.31 -5.37
C ASP A 326 -23.65 -6.23 -5.22
N TYR A 327 -24.17 -5.71 -4.11
CA TYR A 327 -25.61 -5.51 -3.92
C TYR A 327 -26.11 -4.29 -4.70
N LEU A 328 -25.38 -3.17 -4.64
CA LEU A 328 -25.76 -1.92 -5.30
C LEU A 328 -25.35 -1.88 -6.77
N LYS A 329 -24.42 -2.76 -7.20
CA LYS A 329 -23.76 -2.75 -8.51
C LYS A 329 -23.15 -1.39 -8.85
N LYS A 330 -22.47 -0.83 -7.85
CA LYS A 330 -21.89 0.52 -7.89
C LYS A 330 -20.52 0.52 -7.23
N TRP A 331 -19.64 1.35 -7.77
CA TRP A 331 -18.49 1.86 -7.05
C TRP A 331 -18.96 2.89 -6.03
N VAL A 332 -18.46 2.79 -4.81
CA VAL A 332 -18.78 3.66 -3.68
C VAL A 332 -17.49 4.32 -3.24
N PHE A 333 -17.43 5.65 -3.39
CA PHE A 333 -16.28 6.46 -3.00
C PHE A 333 -16.65 7.28 -1.76
N LEU A 334 -15.76 7.28 -0.77
CA LEU A 334 -15.74 8.25 0.33
C LEU A 334 -14.46 9.07 0.20
N PRO A 335 -14.48 10.23 -0.47
CA PRO A 335 -13.27 11.02 -0.64
C PRO A 335 -12.70 11.42 0.72
N ARG A 336 -11.38 11.31 0.89
CA ARG A 336 -10.69 11.90 2.05
C ARG A 336 -10.81 13.41 1.99
N ARG A 337 -10.42 13.96 0.84
CA ARG A 337 -10.37 15.40 0.57
C ARG A 337 -11.14 15.76 -0.69
N ILE A 338 -11.81 16.91 -0.66
CA ILE A 338 -12.44 17.54 -1.82
C ILE A 338 -12.11 19.03 -1.79
N SER A 339 -11.52 19.55 -2.86
CA SER A 339 -11.25 20.97 -3.01
C SER A 339 -11.55 21.45 -4.42
N SER A 340 -12.18 22.62 -4.53
CA SER A 340 -12.35 23.34 -5.82
C SER A 340 -11.14 24.21 -6.17
N SER A 341 -10.17 24.32 -5.26
CA SER A 341 -8.95 25.12 -5.41
C SER A 341 -7.75 24.23 -5.71
N ALA A 342 -6.67 24.84 -6.22
CA ALA A 342 -5.40 24.14 -6.42
C ALA A 342 -4.90 23.51 -5.12
N TYR A 343 -4.21 22.37 -5.25
CA TYR A 343 -3.57 21.68 -4.13
C TYR A 343 -2.54 22.57 -3.44
N ASP A 344 -2.65 22.64 -2.12
CA ASP A 344 -1.71 23.27 -1.21
C ASP A 344 -1.63 22.39 0.03
N GLU A 345 -0.42 21.99 0.42
CA GLU A 345 -0.18 20.97 1.46
C GLU A 345 -0.77 21.37 2.82
N VAL A 346 -0.73 22.67 3.16
CA VAL A 346 -1.23 23.18 4.44
C VAL A 346 -2.74 23.37 4.40
N ALA A 347 -3.28 23.86 3.28
CA ALA A 347 -4.73 24.01 3.12
C ALA A 347 -5.43 22.64 3.07
N ASP A 348 -4.78 21.62 2.50
CA ASP A 348 -5.32 20.27 2.32
C ASP A 348 -5.71 19.60 3.64
N GLU A 349 -4.95 19.83 4.72
CA GLU A 349 -5.25 19.30 6.06
C GLU A 349 -6.71 19.61 6.47
N LYS A 350 -7.30 20.70 5.96
CA LYS A 350 -8.66 21.17 6.27
C LYS A 350 -9.70 20.91 5.17
N MET A 351 -9.37 20.11 4.15
CA MET A 351 -10.26 19.79 3.02
C MET A 351 -11.05 18.49 3.20
N GLY A 352 -11.18 18.01 4.43
CA GLY A 352 -11.91 16.80 4.81
C GLY A 352 -13.35 16.80 4.32
N ALA A 353 -13.76 15.73 3.64
CA ALA A 353 -15.08 15.64 3.02
C ALA A 353 -16.09 14.83 3.84
N ASN A 354 -17.37 15.01 3.52
CA ASN A 354 -18.51 14.34 4.15
C ASN A 354 -19.50 13.76 3.12
N LYS A 355 -18.99 13.27 1.98
CA LYS A 355 -19.80 12.84 0.83
C LYS A 355 -19.59 11.37 0.50
N VAL A 356 -20.64 10.73 0.02
CA VAL A 356 -20.58 9.46 -0.72
C VAL A 356 -20.76 9.77 -2.19
N VAL A 357 -19.90 9.21 -3.06
CA VAL A 357 -20.11 9.24 -4.51
C VAL A 357 -20.40 7.83 -4.99
N LEU A 358 -21.60 7.65 -5.53
CA LEU A 358 -22.12 6.38 -6.01
C LEU A 358 -22.05 6.34 -7.53
N VAL A 359 -21.18 5.52 -8.11
CA VAL A 359 -20.90 5.51 -9.55
C VAL A 359 -21.22 4.15 -10.14
N ASN A 360 -21.85 4.12 -11.32
CA ASN A 360 -22.11 2.85 -12.02
C ASN A 360 -20.80 2.22 -12.54
N GLU A 361 -20.84 0.92 -12.85
CA GLU A 361 -19.65 0.16 -13.26
C GLU A 361 -18.90 0.77 -14.46
N SER A 362 -19.63 1.38 -15.40
CA SER A 362 -19.07 1.99 -16.61
C SER A 362 -18.61 3.43 -16.45
N PHE A 363 -18.72 4.05 -15.26
CA PHE A 363 -18.37 5.46 -15.01
C PHE A 363 -19.08 6.43 -15.98
N THR A 364 -20.36 6.17 -16.25
CA THR A 364 -21.20 7.03 -17.12
C THR A 364 -22.34 7.71 -16.37
N ASP A 365 -22.65 7.25 -15.16
CA ASP A 365 -23.67 7.81 -14.29
C ASP A 365 -23.19 7.77 -12.84
N GLY A 366 -23.51 8.83 -12.10
CA GLY A 366 -23.14 8.92 -10.69
C GLY A 366 -24.07 9.81 -9.89
N THR A 367 -24.13 9.55 -8.60
CA THR A 367 -24.94 10.31 -7.63
C THR A 367 -24.08 10.66 -6.44
N VAL A 368 -24.20 11.90 -5.95
CA VAL A 368 -23.52 12.36 -4.74
C VAL A 368 -24.54 12.42 -3.61
N VAL A 369 -24.19 11.83 -2.46
CA VAL A 369 -25.01 11.83 -1.24
C VAL A 369 -24.22 12.53 -0.14
N ASP A 370 -24.84 13.52 0.49
CA ASP A 370 -24.27 14.19 1.66
C ASP A 370 -24.54 13.37 2.93
N ILE A 371 -23.48 13.03 3.67
CA ILE A 371 -23.59 12.38 4.97
C ILE A 371 -23.98 13.45 6.00
N LYS A 372 -25.07 13.19 6.73
CA LYS A 372 -25.75 14.13 7.63
C LYS A 372 -25.05 14.23 8.99
N ILE A 373 -23.76 14.53 8.97
CA ILE A 373 -22.93 14.76 10.16
C ILE A 373 -23.39 16.07 10.83
N LYS A 374 -23.58 16.05 12.15
CA LYS A 374 -24.09 17.20 12.92
C LYS A 374 -23.15 18.41 12.88
N THR A 375 -21.85 18.17 13.01
CA THR A 375 -20.80 19.18 13.01
C THR A 375 -19.72 18.74 12.05
N ILE A 376 -19.49 19.51 10.99
CA ILE A 376 -18.45 19.23 10.00
C ILE A 376 -17.15 19.88 10.50
N ASP A 377 -16.15 19.05 10.79
CA ASP A 377 -14.76 19.46 10.94
C ASP A 377 -14.01 19.13 9.64
N GLY A 378 -13.38 20.15 9.03
CA GLY A 378 -12.59 20.01 7.81
C GLY A 378 -11.29 19.22 8.01
N LEU A 379 -10.85 19.02 9.25
CA LEU A 379 -9.68 18.19 9.53
C LEU A 379 -9.95 16.70 9.29
N HIS A 380 -11.19 16.26 9.46
CA HIS A 380 -11.57 14.85 9.38
C HIS A 380 -11.73 14.41 7.92
N GLY A 381 -10.90 13.50 7.44
CA GLY A 381 -11.01 12.89 6.12
C GLY A 381 -11.32 11.39 6.21
N PHE A 382 -12.16 10.85 5.33
CA PHE A 382 -12.36 9.39 5.25
C PHE A 382 -11.06 8.71 4.83
N SER A 383 -10.66 7.69 5.58
CA SER A 383 -9.47 6.89 5.30
C SER A 383 -9.77 5.44 4.92
N THR A 384 -10.94 4.91 5.29
CA THR A 384 -11.40 3.56 4.90
C THR A 384 -12.86 3.36 5.29
N PHE A 385 -13.52 2.34 4.73
CA PHE A 385 -14.82 1.87 5.19
C PHE A 385 -15.05 0.41 4.81
N ALA A 386 -15.98 -0.24 5.51
CA ALA A 386 -16.49 -1.56 5.18
C ALA A 386 -18.03 -1.58 5.28
N PHE A 387 -18.68 -2.35 4.41
CA PHE A 387 -20.13 -2.54 4.48
C PHE A 387 -20.51 -3.46 5.64
N VAL A 388 -21.49 -3.05 6.45
CA VAL A 388 -21.95 -3.84 7.58
C VAL A 388 -22.63 -5.12 7.06
N PRO A 389 -22.20 -6.32 7.50
CA PRO A 389 -22.78 -7.58 7.05
C PRO A 389 -24.29 -7.63 7.26
N GLY A 390 -25.01 -8.29 6.34
CA GLY A 390 -26.47 -8.45 6.43
C GLY A 390 -27.29 -7.20 6.08
N THR A 391 -26.64 -6.08 5.70
CA THR A 391 -27.35 -4.83 5.36
C THR A 391 -27.54 -4.62 3.86
N ASN A 392 -27.15 -5.57 3.00
CA ASN A 392 -27.13 -5.42 1.54
C ASN A 392 -26.38 -4.15 1.09
N ASP A 393 -25.22 -3.91 1.70
CA ASP A 393 -24.34 -2.75 1.49
C ASP A 393 -25.01 -1.39 1.76
N ARG A 394 -26.08 -1.38 2.57
CA ARG A 394 -26.80 -0.15 2.92
C ARG A 394 -26.11 0.63 4.02
N HIS A 395 -25.48 -0.05 4.98
CA HIS A 395 -24.79 0.62 6.08
C HIS A 395 -23.29 0.44 5.92
N ALA A 396 -22.52 1.50 6.16
CA ALA A 396 -21.07 1.47 6.15
C ALA A 396 -20.54 1.84 7.54
N LEU A 397 -19.63 1.03 8.07
CA LEU A 397 -18.73 1.44 9.15
C LEU A 397 -17.53 2.11 8.48
N ALA A 398 -17.21 3.33 8.84
CA ALA A 398 -16.14 4.11 8.21
C ALA A 398 -15.21 4.70 9.26
N VAL A 399 -13.93 4.84 8.88
CA VAL A 399 -12.93 5.57 9.64
C VAL A 399 -12.75 6.96 9.01
N ARG A 400 -12.74 7.99 9.84
CA ARG A 400 -12.21 9.31 9.49
C ARG A 400 -10.94 9.56 10.29
N SER A 401 -9.84 9.83 9.62
CA SER A 401 -8.56 10.16 10.25
C SER A 401 -8.29 11.66 10.16
N VAL A 402 -7.48 12.13 11.10
CA VAL A 402 -7.06 13.53 11.25
C VAL A 402 -5.55 13.56 11.40
N GLU A 403 -4.94 14.44 10.62
CA GLU A 403 -3.55 14.86 10.74
C GLU A 403 -3.55 16.36 10.92
N GLU A 404 -2.89 16.83 11.99
CA GLU A 404 -2.79 18.24 12.32
C GLU A 404 -1.33 18.57 12.66
N ASP A 405 -0.81 19.66 12.11
CA ASP A 405 0.56 20.15 12.33
C ASP A 405 1.64 19.16 11.83
N CYS A 406 1.34 18.36 10.80
CA CYS A 406 2.23 17.32 10.29
C CYS A 406 3.21 17.81 9.21
N THR A 407 3.00 19.02 8.68
CA THR A 407 3.82 19.64 7.62
C THR A 407 5.13 20.27 8.10
N GLU A 408 5.27 20.54 9.41
CA GLU A 408 6.48 21.14 9.98
C GLU A 408 7.45 20.07 10.52
N GLU A 409 7.30 19.71 11.80
CA GLU A 409 8.16 18.79 12.52
C GLU A 409 7.36 17.53 12.84
N VAL A 410 7.89 16.35 12.49
CA VAL A 410 7.23 15.05 12.71
C VAL A 410 6.82 14.87 14.18
N GLU A 411 7.60 15.41 15.12
CA GLU A 411 7.34 15.34 16.56
C GLU A 411 6.09 16.13 17.00
N LYS A 412 5.61 17.08 16.19
CA LYS A 412 4.40 17.86 16.44
C LYS A 412 3.15 17.28 15.77
N CYS A 413 3.33 16.36 14.82
CA CYS A 413 2.24 15.76 14.07
C CYS A 413 1.26 15.07 15.03
N LYS A 414 0.01 15.53 15.02
CA LYS A 414 -1.06 14.95 15.84
C LYS A 414 -1.96 14.09 14.97
N GLN A 415 -2.00 12.81 15.28
CA GLN A 415 -2.85 11.83 14.60
C GLN A 415 -4.03 11.43 15.50
N ARG A 416 -5.23 11.40 14.92
CA ARG A 416 -6.46 10.92 15.58
C ARG A 416 -7.34 10.21 14.57
N SER A 417 -8.17 9.29 15.07
CA SER A 417 -9.09 8.52 14.22
C SER A 417 -10.44 8.35 14.89
N TYR A 418 -11.50 8.33 14.06
CA TYR A 418 -12.89 8.31 14.48
C TYR A 418 -13.65 7.27 13.68
N LEU A 419 -14.47 6.44 14.34
CA LEU A 419 -15.41 5.54 13.68
C LEU A 419 -16.80 6.16 13.62
N MET A 420 -17.50 5.95 12.51
CA MET A 420 -18.92 6.30 12.38
C MET A 420 -19.66 5.25 11.56
N VAL A 421 -20.99 5.20 11.71
CA VAL A 421 -21.86 4.39 10.85
C VAL A 421 -22.90 5.27 10.19
N PHE A 422 -23.12 5.10 8.89
CA PHE A 422 -24.17 5.80 8.15
C PHE A 422 -24.80 4.91 7.07
N ASP A 423 -26.02 5.25 6.66
CA ASP A 423 -26.67 4.66 5.50
C ASP A 423 -26.14 5.30 4.20
N VAL A 424 -25.59 4.47 3.32
CA VAL A 424 -24.84 4.83 2.11
C VAL A 424 -25.71 5.56 1.07
N LEU A 425 -27.00 5.24 1.00
CA LEU A 425 -27.90 5.80 -0.01
C LEU A 425 -28.57 7.10 0.45
N SER A 426 -28.83 7.23 1.75
CA SER A 426 -29.58 8.36 2.32
C SER A 426 -28.71 9.35 3.08
N GLY A 427 -27.46 8.98 3.38
CA GLY A 427 -26.53 9.75 4.20
C GLY A 427 -26.94 9.86 5.67
N GLU A 428 -27.93 9.10 6.14
CA GLU A 428 -28.34 9.13 7.53
C GLU A 428 -27.27 8.56 8.45
N VAL A 429 -26.82 9.34 9.43
CA VAL A 429 -25.87 8.88 10.46
C VAL A 429 -26.60 7.99 11.46
N LEU A 430 -26.12 6.75 11.60
CA LEU A 430 -26.65 5.70 12.48
C LEU A 430 -25.79 5.53 13.75
N MET A 431 -24.55 5.99 13.73
CA MET A 431 -23.66 6.18 14.88
C MET A 431 -22.83 7.44 14.62
N ASP A 432 -22.93 8.42 15.51
CA ASP A 432 -22.08 9.61 15.49
C ASP A 432 -20.60 9.21 15.66
N GLU A 433 -19.67 10.11 15.32
CA GLU A 433 -18.23 9.82 15.45
C GLU A 433 -17.86 9.40 16.88
N VAL A 434 -17.22 8.23 16.98
CA VAL A 434 -16.61 7.72 18.21
C VAL A 434 -15.11 7.72 18.02
N GLN A 435 -14.40 8.52 18.83
CA GLN A 435 -12.95 8.59 18.77
C GLN A 435 -12.30 7.28 19.23
N ILE A 436 -11.29 6.82 18.50
CA ILE A 436 -10.39 5.76 18.95
C ILE A 436 -9.44 6.35 20.00
N GLU A 437 -9.32 5.72 21.17
CA GLU A 437 -8.52 6.25 22.29
C GLU A 437 -7.01 6.36 21.96
N LEU A 438 -6.51 5.49 21.09
CA LEU A 438 -5.16 5.56 20.57
C LEU A 438 -5.02 6.78 19.65
N ALA A 439 -4.10 7.68 19.99
CA ALA A 439 -3.74 8.86 19.18
C ALA A 439 -2.88 8.45 17.98
N GLU A 440 -3.43 7.59 17.12
CA GLU A 440 -2.79 7.03 15.93
C GLU A 440 -3.76 7.18 14.73
N LYS A 441 -3.19 7.22 13.52
CA LYS A 441 -3.95 7.30 12.26
C LYS A 441 -4.30 5.89 11.79
N PHE A 442 -5.60 5.60 11.71
CA PHE A 442 -6.15 4.32 11.25
C PHE A 442 -6.67 4.48 9.82
N GLU A 443 -6.24 3.59 8.93
CA GLU A 443 -6.48 3.70 7.48
C GLU A 443 -6.91 2.40 6.83
N GLY A 444 -6.99 1.29 7.57
CA GLY A 444 -7.64 0.07 7.06
C GLY A 444 -8.72 -0.43 7.99
N LEU A 445 -9.81 -0.96 7.45
CA LEU A 445 -10.95 -1.48 8.21
C LEU A 445 -11.58 -2.67 7.49
N GLU A 446 -11.79 -3.77 8.21
CA GLU A 446 -12.46 -4.96 7.68
C GLU A 446 -13.31 -5.65 8.75
N PHE A 447 -14.43 -6.25 8.33
CA PHE A 447 -15.18 -7.18 9.18
C PHE A 447 -14.46 -8.53 9.21
N VAL A 448 -13.82 -8.82 10.34
CA VAL A 448 -12.99 -10.01 10.50
C VAL A 448 -12.95 -10.44 11.96
N ASN A 449 -12.98 -11.76 12.20
CA ASN A 449 -12.64 -12.33 13.48
C ASN A 449 -11.12 -12.59 13.55
N ILE A 450 -10.36 -11.67 14.14
CA ILE A 450 -8.91 -11.81 14.24
C ILE A 450 -8.45 -12.88 15.26
N TYR A 451 -9.39 -13.49 15.99
CA TYR A 451 -9.13 -14.59 16.91
C TYR A 451 -9.20 -15.96 16.23
N THR A 452 -9.48 -16.00 14.93
CA THR A 452 -9.47 -17.23 14.15
C THR A 452 -8.11 -17.91 14.25
N VAL A 453 -8.12 -19.15 14.74
CA VAL A 453 -6.93 -19.98 14.92
C VAL A 453 -6.57 -20.61 13.56
N PRO A 454 -5.29 -20.60 13.15
CA PRO A 454 -4.88 -21.24 11.91
C PRO A 454 -5.25 -22.74 11.91
N PRO A 455 -5.75 -23.29 10.80
CA PRO A 455 -6.00 -24.71 10.67
C PRO A 455 -4.73 -25.55 10.93
N LYS A 456 -4.91 -26.77 11.43
CA LYS A 456 -3.83 -27.76 11.46
C LYS A 456 -3.63 -28.30 10.05
N TRP A 457 -2.59 -27.82 9.38
CA TRP A 457 -2.19 -28.30 8.07
C TRP A 457 -1.46 -29.65 8.21
N ASN A 458 -1.92 -30.66 7.46
CA ASN A 458 -1.36 -32.03 7.47
C ASN A 458 -0.28 -32.21 6.40
#